data_AF-A0A0G4E5R7-F1
#
_entry.id   AF-A0A0G4E5R7-F1
#
_cell.length_a   1.000
_cell.length_b   1.000
_cell.length_c   1.000
_cell.angle_alpha   90.00
_cell.angle_beta   90.00
_cell.angle_gamma   90.00
#
_symmetry.space_group_name_H-M   'P 1'
#
loop_
_entity.id
_entity.type
_entity.pdbx_description
1 polymer ?
#
loop_
_entity_poly.entity_id
_entity_poly.type
_entity_poly.pdbx_seq_one_letter_code
_entity_poly.pdbx_strand_id
1 'polypeptide(L)'
;MAWEARENEVPKIAVINIAAAIEAIPGERTPEAIEEATSKTYQQAARLAARGFLVLDSRAAIQVPADMEVPLPSFSQAPEQEVPQ
;
A
#
# COMPACT_ATOMS: atom_id res chain seq x y z
N MET A 1 -12.56 -21.33 24.89
CA MET A 1 -12.28 -20.08 25.63
C MET A 1 -11.08 -19.31 25.09
N ALA A 2 -9.81 -19.74 25.22
CA ALA A 2 -8.66 -18.94 24.73
C ALA A 2 -8.39 -19.03 23.21
N TRP A 3 -8.83 -20.11 22.55
CA TRP A 3 -8.63 -20.32 21.10
C TRP A 3 -9.63 -19.53 20.24
N GLU A 4 -10.90 -19.51 20.63
CA GLU A 4 -11.98 -18.79 19.93
C GLU A 4 -11.80 -17.27 19.94
N ALA A 5 -11.10 -16.72 20.94
CA ALA A 5 -10.81 -15.28 21.01
C ALA A 5 -9.79 -14.81 19.96
N ARG A 6 -8.95 -15.72 19.43
CA ARG A 6 -7.97 -15.41 18.37
C ARG A 6 -8.58 -15.38 16.97
N GLU A 7 -9.70 -16.09 16.75
CA GLU A 7 -10.34 -16.17 15.43
C GLU A 7 -10.99 -14.84 15.00
N ASN A 8 -11.25 -13.94 15.95
CA ASN A 8 -11.84 -12.63 15.69
C ASN A 8 -10.82 -11.48 15.62
N GLU A 9 -9.51 -11.74 15.74
CA GLU A 9 -8.51 -10.70 15.53
C GLU A 9 -8.35 -10.42 14.04
N VAL A 10 -8.94 -9.31 13.58
CA VAL A 10 -8.69 -8.78 12.24
C VAL A 10 -7.18 -8.54 12.10
N PRO A 11 -6.51 -9.15 11.10
CA PRO A 11 -5.08 -8.97 10.92
C PRO A 11 -4.79 -7.49 10.71
N LYS A 12 -3.82 -6.96 11.47
CA LYS A 12 -3.38 -5.58 11.33
C LYS A 12 -2.55 -5.47 10.05
N ILE A 13 -3.13 -4.89 9.01
CA ILE A 13 -2.45 -4.71 7.73
C ILE A 13 -1.82 -3.31 7.69
N ALA A 14 -0.56 -3.24 7.28
CA ALA A 14 0.11 -2.00 6.93
C ALA A 14 0.45 -2.03 5.44
N VAL A 15 0.05 -0.98 4.72
CA VAL A 15 0.38 -0.82 3.30
C VAL A 15 1.49 0.21 3.16
N ILE A 16 2.56 -0.17 2.46
CA ILE A 16 3.68 0.73 2.13
C ILE A 16 3.64 1.07 0.64
N ASN A 17 3.96 2.31 0.29
CA ASN A 17 4.06 2.73 -1.10
C ASN A 17 5.51 3.11 -1.41
N ILE A 18 6.29 2.14 -1.88
CA ILE A 18 7.71 2.35 -2.22
C ILE A 18 7.85 3.37 -3.36
N ALA A 19 6.92 3.39 -4.32
CA ALA A 19 6.95 4.34 -5.42
C ALA A 19 6.81 5.79 -4.93
N ALA A 20 5.87 6.05 -4.02
CA ALA A 20 5.72 7.37 -3.40
C ALA A 20 6.98 7.78 -2.60
N ALA A 21 7.62 6.82 -1.93
CA ALA A 21 8.87 7.08 -1.21
C ALA A 21 10.02 7.49 -2.16
N ILE A 22 10.09 6.89 -3.34
CA ILE A 22 11.06 7.25 -4.39
C ILE A 22 10.71 8.60 -5.03
N GLU A 23 9.42 8.86 -5.26
CA GLU A 23 8.95 10.12 -5.85
C GLU A 23 9.24 11.32 -4.95
N ALA A 24 9.19 11.12 -3.62
CA ALA A 24 9.46 12.13 -2.60
C ALA A 24 10.95 12.47 -2.42
N ILE A 25 11.88 11.77 -3.09
CA ILE A 25 13.31 12.10 -3.06
C ILE A 25 13.49 13.52 -3.63
N PRO A 26 14.03 14.48 -2.84
CA PRO A 26 14.23 15.83 -3.33
C PRO A 26 15.42 15.89 -4.30
N GLY A 27 15.23 16.54 -5.44
CA GLY A 27 16.30 16.75 -6.43
C GLY A 27 16.45 15.62 -7.43
N GLU A 28 17.69 15.38 -7.88
CA GLU A 28 17.98 14.37 -8.90
C GLU A 28 17.89 12.95 -8.32
N ARG A 29 17.10 12.09 -8.97
CA ARG A 29 16.91 10.70 -8.55
C ARG A 29 18.07 9.84 -9.04
N THR A 30 19.22 9.95 -8.37
CA THR A 30 20.35 9.06 -8.64
C THR A 30 20.02 7.63 -8.20
N PRO A 31 20.63 6.61 -8.80
CA PRO A 31 20.45 5.22 -8.38
C PRO A 31 20.70 5.01 -6.88
N GLU A 32 21.71 5.66 -6.31
CA GLU A 32 22.08 5.56 -4.89
C GLU A 32 21.00 6.14 -3.99
N ALA A 33 20.42 7.29 -4.36
CA ALA A 33 19.33 7.90 -3.61
C ALA A 33 18.05 7.04 -3.62
N ILE A 34 17.78 6.41 -4.76
CA ILE A 34 16.66 5.45 -4.90
C ILE A 34 16.89 4.23 -4.01
N GLU A 35 18.11 3.67 -4.03
CA GLU A 35 18.47 2.52 -3.18
C GLU A 35 18.36 2.87 -1.70
N GLU A 36 18.83 4.05 -1.28
CA GLU A 36 18.73 4.52 0.09
C GLU A 36 17.27 4.70 0.53
N ALA A 37 16.44 5.36 -0.27
CA ALA A 37 15.02 5.56 0.01
C ALA A 37 14.27 4.23 0.10
N THR A 38 14.58 3.30 -0.80
CA THR A 38 14.01 1.95 -0.85
C THR A 38 14.42 1.16 0.40
N SER A 39 15.70 1.16 0.74
CA SER A 39 16.24 0.47 1.93
C SER A 39 15.63 1.01 3.22
N LYS A 40 15.53 2.33 3.39
CA LYS A 40 14.85 2.95 4.54
C LYS A 40 13.38 2.52 4.63
N THR A 41 12.67 2.47 3.50
CA THR A 41 11.27 2.04 3.46
C THR A 41 11.13 0.58 3.89
N TYR A 42 12.01 -0.32 3.41
CA TYR A 42 12.04 -1.72 3.86
C TYR A 42 12.38 -1.87 5.34
N GLN A 43 13.28 -1.05 5.90
CA GLN A 43 13.56 -1.08 7.34
C GLN A 43 12.33 -0.69 8.17
N GLN A 44 11.53 0.28 7.73
CA GLN A 44 10.27 0.63 8.40
C GLN A 44 9.24 -0.50 8.27
N ALA A 45 9.15 -1.13 7.10
CA ALA A 45 8.33 -2.30 6.88
C ALA A 45 8.69 -3.44 7.84
N ALA A 46 9.99 -3.74 7.99
CA ALA A 46 10.47 -4.76 8.92
C ALA A 46 10.10 -4.46 10.38
N ARG A 47 10.15 -3.19 10.79
CA ARG A 47 9.72 -2.76 12.15
C ARG A 47 8.23 -2.96 12.38
N LEU A 48 7.40 -2.71 11.35
CA LEU A 48 5.96 -2.97 11.42
C LEU A 48 5.67 -4.47 11.49
N ALA A 49 6.36 -5.27 10.67
CA ALA A 49 6.25 -6.73 10.71
C ALA A 49 6.62 -7.29 12.10
N ALA A 50 7.70 -6.80 12.71
CA ALA A 50 8.11 -7.17 14.08
C ALA A 50 7.08 -6.79 15.16
N ARG A 51 6.16 -5.86 14.87
CA ARG A 51 5.05 -5.46 15.74
C ARG A 51 3.77 -6.25 15.48
N GLY A 52 3.82 -7.27 14.62
CA GLY A 52 2.69 -8.15 14.31
C GLY A 52 1.80 -7.63 13.17
N PHE A 53 2.29 -6.71 12.33
CA PHE A 53 1.57 -6.31 11.12
C PHE A 53 1.88 -7.22 9.95
N LEU A 54 0.86 -7.52 9.13
CA LEU A 54 1.09 -7.95 7.76
C LEU A 54 1.44 -6.73 6.92
N VAL A 55 2.65 -6.67 6.37
CA VAL A 55 3.10 -5.51 5.58
C VAL A 55 3.06 -5.87 4.10
N LEU A 56 2.37 -5.04 3.31
CA LEU A 56 2.19 -5.24 1.88
C LEU A 56 2.67 -4.02 1.11
N ASP A 57 3.33 -4.24 -0.03
CA ASP A 57 3.52 -3.16 -1.00
C ASP A 57 2.17 -2.78 -1.62
N SER A 58 1.97 -1.49 -1.88
CA SER A 58 0.76 -0.93 -2.49
C SER A 58 0.39 -1.55 -3.84
N ARG A 59 1.35 -2.19 -4.54
CA ARG A 59 1.14 -2.89 -5.81
C ARG A 59 0.85 -4.39 -5.63
N ALA A 60 0.83 -4.89 -4.40
CA ALA A 60 0.54 -6.30 -4.15
C ALA A 60 -0.89 -6.63 -4.60
N ALA A 61 -1.02 -7.64 -5.46
CA ALA A 61 -2.32 -8.22 -5.78
C ALA A 61 -2.70 -9.24 -4.69
N ILE A 62 -3.89 -9.07 -4.11
CA ILE A 62 -4.44 -9.98 -3.11
C ILE A 62 -5.62 -10.70 -3.73
N GLN A 63 -5.63 -12.02 -3.67
CA GLN A 63 -6.80 -12.79 -4.06
C GLN A 63 -7.85 -12.66 -2.95
N VAL A 64 -9.01 -12.11 -3.30
CA VAL A 64 -10.17 -12.07 -2.43
C VAL A 64 -11.09 -13.27 -2.69
N PRO A 65 -11.78 -13.79 -1.67
CA PRO A 65 -12.86 -14.76 -1.86
C PRO A 65 -13.95 -14.22 -2.80
N ALA A 66 -14.55 -15.10 -3.61
CA ALA A 66 -15.52 -14.72 -4.64
C ALA A 66 -16.83 -14.13 -4.09
N ASP A 67 -17.12 -14.41 -2.82
CA ASP A 67 -18.26 -13.90 -2.05
C ASP A 67 -17.98 -12.57 -1.33
N MET A 68 -16.74 -12.05 -1.43
CA MET A 68 -16.35 -10.78 -0.82
C MET A 68 -16.54 -9.63 -1.81
N GLU A 69 -17.36 -8.64 -1.45
CA GLU A 69 -17.50 -7.41 -2.24
C GLU A 69 -16.20 -6.58 -2.14
N VAL A 70 -15.48 -6.45 -3.25
CA VAL A 70 -14.35 -5.52 -3.36
C VAL A 70 -14.88 -4.18 -3.81
N PRO A 71 -14.66 -3.09 -3.04
CA PRO A 71 -15.00 -1.75 -3.51
C PRO A 71 -14.15 -1.43 -4.74
N LEU A 72 -14.80 -1.42 -5.91
CA LEU A 72 -14.17 -0.91 -7.12
C LEU A 72 -13.96 0.60 -6.93
N PRO A 73 -12.77 1.14 -7.27
CA PRO A 73 -12.59 2.58 -7.30
C PRO A 73 -13.65 3.16 -8.25
N SER A 74 -14.54 3.99 -7.71
CA SER A 74 -15.43 4.80 -8.51
C SER A 74 -14.56 5.80 -9.25
N PHE A 75 -14.32 5.56 -10.54
CA PHE A 75 -13.80 6.58 -11.44
C PHE A 75 -14.91 7.62 -11.65
N SER A 76 -15.14 8.45 -10.64
CA SER A 76 -15.99 9.63 -10.74
C SER A 76 -15.33 10.63 -11.69
N GLN A 77 -15.85 10.65 -12.92
CA GLN A 77 -15.90 11.77 -13.87
C GLN A 77 -14.57 12.50 -14.14
N ALA A 78 -13.94 12.15 -15.26
CA ALA A 78 -13.21 13.16 -16.01
C ALA A 78 -14.24 14.22 -16.46
N PRO A 79 -14.03 15.53 -16.21
CA PRO A 79 -14.93 16.54 -16.74
C PRO A 79 -14.85 16.50 -18.26
N GLU A 80 -15.99 16.23 -18.91
CA GLU A 80 -16.14 16.44 -20.35
C GLU A 80 -15.80 17.90 -20.64
N GLN A 81 -14.68 18.15 -21.32
CA GLN A 81 -14.39 19.46 -21.88
C GLN A 81 -15.44 19.73 -22.97
N GLU A 82 -16.43 20.58 -22.68
CA GLU A 82 -17.25 21.22 -23.70
C GLU A 82 -16.31 21.99 -24.64
N VAL A 83 -16.17 21.50 -25.87
CA VAL A 83 -15.54 22.26 -26.96
C VAL A 83 -16.58 23.27 -27.45
N PRO A 84 -16.35 24.59 -27.34
CA PRO A 84 -17.29 25.57 -27.86
C PRO A 84 -17.27 25.54 -29.39
N GLN A 85 -18.47 25.52 -29.99
CA GLN A 85 -18.70 25.67 -31.44
C GLN A 85 -18.52 27.11 -31.89
#